data_AF-A0A534VJR8-F1
#
_entry.id   AF-A0A534VJR8-F1
#
_cell.length_a   1.000
_cell.length_b   1.000
_cell.length_c   1.000
_cell.angle_alpha   90.00
_cell.angle_beta   90.00
_cell.angle_gamma   90.00
#
_symmetry.space_group_name_H-M   'P 1'
#
loop_
_entity.id
_entity.type
_entity.pdbx_description
1 polymer ?
#
loop_
_entity_poly.entity_id
_entity_poly.type
_entity_poly.pdbx_seq_one_letter_code
_entity_poly.pdbx_strand_id
1 'polypeptide(L)' 'MNGGAWRLQVCRHCGHHLRLAAEVRVRLLVDPGTFAERDGGLGAADPLAFAGYPARLA' A
#
# COMPACT_ATOMS: atom_id res chain seq x y z
N MET A 1 4.59 -16.48 7.26
CA MET A 1 3.11 -16.50 7.24
C MET A 1 2.66 -17.18 5.95
N ASN A 2 2.65 -18.52 5.95
CA ASN A 2 2.20 -19.35 4.84
C ASN A 2 0.89 -20.01 5.25
N GLY A 3 -0.17 -19.93 4.43
CA GLY A 3 -1.36 -20.76 4.65
C GLY A 3 -2.71 -20.17 4.26
N GLY A 4 -2.88 -19.75 3.01
CA GLY A 4 -4.20 -19.48 2.44
C GLY A 4 -4.15 -18.35 1.41
N ALA A 5 -4.30 -18.68 0.13
CA ALA A 5 -4.51 -17.69 -0.91
C ALA A 5 -5.90 -17.05 -0.73
N TRP A 6 -5.99 -16.02 0.12
CA TRP A 6 -7.22 -15.26 0.33
C TRP A 6 -7.51 -14.43 -0.93
N ARG A 7 -8.64 -14.70 -1.59
CA ARG A 7 -9.09 -13.92 -2.75
C ARG A 7 -9.29 -12.47 -2.32
N LEU A 8 -8.58 -11.55 -2.97
CA LEU A 8 -8.65 -10.10 -2.73
C LEU A 8 -8.40 -9.64 -1.28
N GLN A 9 -7.67 -10.43 -0.47
CA GLN A 9 -7.48 -10.17 0.98
C GLN A 9 -8.79 -10.13 1.80
N VAL A 10 -9.79 -10.91 1.40
CA VAL A 10 -11.03 -11.08 2.16
C VAL A 10 -10.98 -12.40 2.93
N CYS A 11 -11.26 -12.35 4.23
CA CYS A 11 -11.34 -13.54 5.07
C CYS A 11 -12.47 -14.44 4.59
N ARG A 12 -12.15 -15.67 4.16
CA ARG A 12 -13.16 -16.60 3.64
C ARG A 12 -14.15 -17.13 4.68
N HIS A 13 -13.86 -16.92 5.96
CA HIS A 13 -14.69 -17.39 7.08
C HIS A 13 -15.76 -16.37 7.47
N CYS A 14 -15.43 -15.07 7.50
CA CYS A 14 -16.33 -14.03 7.99
C CYS A 14 -16.57 -12.86 7.03
N GLY A 15 -15.90 -12.83 5.86
CA GLY A 15 -16.04 -11.74 4.90
C GLY A 15 -15.34 -10.43 5.30
N HIS A 16 -14.56 -10.41 6.39
CA HIS A 16 -13.81 -9.22 6.78
C HIS A 16 -12.71 -8.86 5.76
N HIS A 17 -12.57 -7.56 5.47
CA HIS A 17 -11.59 -7.01 4.53
C HIS A 17 -10.27 -6.73 5.27
N LEU A 18 -9.24 -7.50 4.96
CA LEU A 18 -7.93 -7.35 5.56
C LEU A 18 -7.16 -6.18 4.91
N ARG A 19 -6.04 -5.78 5.54
CA ARG A 19 -5.13 -4.79 4.96
C ARG A 19 -4.60 -5.30 3.62
N LEU A 20 -4.57 -4.40 2.65
CA LEU A 20 -4.10 -4.64 1.30
C LEU A 20 -3.02 -3.61 0.99
N ALA A 21 -1.86 -4.08 0.55
CA ALA A 21 -0.79 -3.19 0.12
C ALA A 21 -1.21 -2.42 -1.15
N ALA A 22 -0.72 -1.20 -1.30
CA ALA A 22 -1.17 -0.27 -2.35
C ALA A 22 -0.94 -0.85 -3.75
N GLU A 23 0.23 -1.44 -3.98
CA GLU A 23 0.64 -2.09 -5.22
C GLU A 23 -0.24 -3.29 -5.57
N VAL A 24 -0.70 -4.05 -4.56
CA VAL A 24 -1.63 -5.17 -4.79
C VAL A 24 -3.00 -4.62 -5.19
N ARG A 25 -3.47 -3.54 -4.56
CA ARG A 25 -4.75 -2.90 -4.92
C ARG A 25 -4.72 -2.39 -6.36
N VAL A 26 -3.65 -1.73 -6.78
CA VAL A 26 -3.49 -1.25 -8.16
C VAL A 26 -3.67 -2.40 -9.16
N ARG A 27 -2.93 -3.51 -8.96
CA ARG A 27 -2.99 -4.70 -9.84
C ARG A 27 -4.37 -5.36 -9.93
N LEU A 28 -5.23 -5.17 -8.94
CA LEU A 28 -6.59 -5.73 -8.93
C LEU A 28 -7.59 -4.87 -9.72
N LEU A 29 -7.29 -3.60 -9.96
CA LEU A 29 -8.23 -2.64 -10.54
C LEU A 29 -7.89 -2.29 -11.99
N VAL A 30 -6.61 -2.31 -12.34
CA VAL A 30 -6.11 -1.85 -13.65
C VAL A 30 -5.79 -3.03 -14.56
N ASP A 31 -5.86 -2.81 -15.87
CA ASP A 31 -5.45 -3.81 -16.85
C ASP A 31 -3.95 -4.09 -16.72
N PRO A 32 -3.51 -5.37 -16.83
CA PRO A 32 -2.11 -5.72 -16.72
C PRO A 32 -1.22 -4.92 -17.69
N GLY A 33 -0.14 -4.33 -17.16
CA GLY A 33 0.83 -3.57 -17.95
C GLY A 33 0.41 -2.15 -18.32
N THR A 34 -0.78 -1.69 -17.91
CA THR A 34 -1.27 -0.34 -18.23
C THR A 34 -0.97 0.70 -17.15
N PHE A 35 -0.67 0.26 -15.93
CA PHE A 35 -0.37 1.17 -14.84
C PHE A 35 0.99 1.82 -15.01
N ALA A 36 1.00 3.15 -15.05
CA ALA A 36 2.19 3.97 -14.99
C ALA A 36 2.14 4.83 -13.72
N GLU A 37 3.05 4.56 -12.78
CA GLU A 37 3.16 5.35 -11.55
C GLU A 37 3.56 6.79 -11.88
N ARG A 38 2.95 7.74 -11.16
CA ARG A 38 3.27 9.17 -11.26
C ARG A 38 3.84 9.61 -9.93
N ASP A 39 4.90 10.41 -9.98
CA ASP A 39 5.51 11.04 -8.80
C ASP A 39 5.97 10.04 -7.71
N GLY A 40 6.41 8.82 -8.10
CA GLY A 40 6.81 7.77 -7.15
C GLY A 40 8.00 8.13 -6.24
N GLY A 41 8.74 9.20 -6.56
CA GLY A 41 9.81 9.76 -5.72
C GLY A 41 9.36 10.89 -4.78
N LEU A 42 8.07 11.25 -4.79
CA LEU A 42 7.56 12.34 -3.97
C LEU A 42 7.51 11.91 -2.49
N GLY A 43 8.33 12.56 -1.67
CA GLY A 43 8.38 12.35 -0.23
C GLY A 43 7.81 13.53 0.56
N ALA A 44 7.47 13.30 1.82
CA ALA A 44 7.07 14.37 2.73
C ALA A 44 8.28 15.26 3.07
N ALA A 45 8.06 16.58 3.10
CA ALA A 45 9.00 17.54 3.66
C ALA A 45 8.73 17.77 5.16
N ASP A 46 9.68 18.40 5.85
CA ASP A 46 9.52 18.86 7.25
C ASP A 46 9.56 20.40 7.35
N PRO A 47 8.56 21.12 6.81
CA PRO A 47 8.56 22.59 6.80
C PRO A 47 8.37 23.20 8.19
N LEU A 48 7.88 22.43 9.17
CA LEU A 48 7.63 22.87 10.53
C LEU A 48 8.75 22.47 11.51
N ALA A 49 9.78 21.75 11.02
CA ALA A 49 10.92 21.28 11.79
C ALA A 49 10.51 20.52 13.08
N PHE A 50 9.59 19.56 12.95
CA PHE A 50 9.12 18.81 14.11
C PHE A 50 10.25 17.96 14.73
N ALA A 51 10.42 18.07 16.05
CA ALA A 51 11.44 17.32 16.78
C ALA A 51 11.33 15.81 16.52
N GLY A 52 12.40 15.22 15.98
CA GLY A 52 12.49 13.79 15.68
C GLY A 52 11.70 13.33 14.44
N TYR A 53 11.08 14.24 13.69
CA TYR A 53 10.35 13.89 12.46
C TYR A 53 11.25 13.39 11.32
N PRO A 54 12.46 13.94 11.08
CA PRO A 54 13.36 13.41 10.05
C PRO A 54 13.69 11.92 10.22
N ALA A 55 13.81 11.44 11.46
CA ALA A 55 14.05 10.01 11.75
C ALA A 55 12.85 9.11 11.42
N ARG A 56 11.64 9.66 11.27
CA ARG A 56 10.43 8.91 10.85
C ARG A 56 10.25 8.87 9.33
N LEU A 57 11.00 9.71 8.59
CA LEU A 57 11.00 9.75 7.13
C LEU A 57 12.07 8.81 6.52
N ALA A 58 13.05 8.38 7.32
CA ALA A 58 14.17 7.53 6.93
C ALA A 58 13.81 6.04 6.89
#